data_AF-A0A9C9X3R9-F1
#
_entry.id   AF-A0A9C9X3R9-F1
#
_cell.length_a   1.000
_cell.length_b   1.000
_cell.length_c   1.000
_cell.angle_alpha   90.00
_cell.angle_beta   90.00
_cell.angle_gamma   90.00
#
_symmetry.space_group_name_H-M   'P 1'
#
loop_
_entity.id
_entity.type
_entity.pdbx_description
1 polymer ?
#
loop_
_entity_poly.entity_id
_entity_poly.type
_entity_poly.pdbx_seq_one_letter_code
_entity_poly.pdbx_strand_id
1 'polypeptide(L)'
;MVNNRLGFTTNYMEGRSSTYCTDVGKVTLSPVFHINADDVEAVVYAIQIAMEYRQMFHTDVFIDLLGYCKYGHNEGDEPRFTQPKLYKVIARHPDPREIYNRKLLQSGSMEKGLAEEMEREFKKSLQLRLEQVKEKKRASGKSKKEEPCDQIKRAPDFDYEAVLKTTVPQKTLLQLAEKIYHIQKEVKVFPKVRKLYEAEKAKLIQMQRADWAAGEFLTYATLLNESVSVRLTGQDTERGTFSHCHAVLYNTETEEKCIPIRQVETETGRFFVYNSLLSEYTALGFEYGYSCAMPNGLTIWEA
;
A
#
# COMPACT_ATOMS: atom_id res chain seq x y z
N MET A 1 3.11 -11.52 -11.82
CA MET A 1 3.33 -10.91 -13.15
C MET A 1 2.54 -11.69 -14.19
N VAL A 2 1.63 -11.05 -14.93
CA VAL A 2 0.96 -11.67 -16.08
C VAL A 2 1.87 -11.48 -17.29
N ASN A 3 2.71 -12.47 -17.58
CA ASN A 3 3.72 -12.40 -18.62
C ASN A 3 3.17 -12.94 -19.94
N ASN A 4 2.48 -12.08 -20.68
CA ASN A 4 2.02 -12.34 -22.04
C ASN A 4 3.12 -12.13 -23.11
N ARG A 5 4.37 -11.86 -22.68
CA ARG A 5 5.56 -11.60 -23.51
C ARG A 5 5.53 -10.34 -24.37
N LEU A 6 4.59 -9.42 -24.12
CA LEU A 6 4.39 -8.23 -24.96
C LEU A 6 3.91 -7.02 -24.14
N GLY A 7 4.50 -5.85 -24.38
CA GLY A 7 4.02 -4.57 -23.87
C GLY A 7 3.57 -3.68 -25.02
N PHE A 8 2.26 -3.57 -25.26
CA PHE A 8 1.71 -2.93 -26.45
C PHE A 8 2.28 -3.57 -27.73
N THR A 9 3.14 -2.89 -28.48
CA THR A 9 3.85 -3.41 -29.66
C THR A 9 5.30 -3.80 -29.36
N THR A 10 5.78 -3.61 -28.14
CA THR A 10 7.17 -3.87 -27.75
C THR A 10 7.31 -5.33 -27.32
N ASN A 11 8.25 -6.05 -27.92
CA ASN A 11 8.49 -7.45 -27.59
C ASN A 11 9.33 -7.60 -26.31
N TYR A 12 9.24 -8.76 -25.65
CA TYR A 12 9.93 -9.01 -24.38
C TYR A 12 11.47 -8.89 -24.42
N MET A 13 12.11 -9.00 -25.59
CA MET A 13 13.57 -8.81 -25.74
C MET A 13 13.95 -7.33 -25.73
N GLU A 14 13.03 -6.45 -26.11
CA GLU A 14 13.23 -4.99 -26.14
C GLU A 14 12.73 -4.32 -24.86
N GLY A 15 11.86 -4.97 -24.10
CA GLY A 15 11.27 -4.42 -22.87
C GLY A 15 12.13 -4.51 -21.62
N ARG A 16 13.29 -5.20 -21.66
CA ARG A 16 14.18 -5.40 -20.49
C ARG A 16 15.59 -5.83 -20.90
N SER A 17 16.55 -5.65 -19.98
CA SER A 17 17.96 -6.04 -20.17
C SER A 17 18.35 -7.34 -19.45
N SER A 18 17.40 -8.03 -18.84
CA SER A 18 17.60 -9.31 -18.14
C SER A 18 16.73 -10.41 -18.76
N THR A 19 16.99 -11.67 -18.39
CA THR A 19 16.27 -12.83 -18.96
C THR A 19 14.78 -12.80 -18.64
N TYR A 20 14.42 -12.59 -17.36
CA TYR A 20 13.05 -12.68 -16.86
C TYR A 20 12.48 -11.32 -16.47
N CYS A 21 11.18 -11.11 -16.66
CA CYS A 21 10.51 -9.89 -16.22
C CYS A 21 10.46 -9.74 -14.69
N THR A 22 10.66 -10.83 -13.97
CA THR A 22 10.71 -10.91 -12.51
C THR A 22 12.12 -10.75 -11.91
N ASP A 23 13.16 -10.53 -12.74
CA ASP A 23 14.53 -10.34 -12.24
C ASP A 23 14.66 -9.11 -11.33
N VAL A 24 13.72 -8.16 -11.41
CA VAL A 24 13.60 -7.04 -10.45
C VAL A 24 13.43 -7.51 -9.01
N GLY A 25 12.80 -8.67 -8.78
CA GLY A 25 12.62 -9.26 -7.44
C GLY A 25 13.92 -9.80 -6.83
N LYS A 26 14.99 -9.96 -7.63
CA LYS A 26 16.29 -10.39 -7.12
C LYS A 26 16.96 -9.32 -6.26
N VAL A 27 16.61 -8.05 -6.43
CA VAL A 27 17.13 -6.95 -5.60
C VAL A 27 16.76 -7.14 -4.12
N THR A 28 15.61 -7.75 -3.85
CA THR A 28 15.12 -8.07 -2.51
C THR A 28 15.28 -9.55 -2.15
N LEU A 29 16.03 -10.32 -2.96
CA LEU A 29 16.24 -11.76 -2.80
C LEU A 29 14.92 -12.57 -2.72
N SER A 30 13.86 -12.09 -3.37
CA SER A 30 12.56 -12.72 -3.34
C SER A 30 12.54 -13.99 -4.21
N PRO A 31 11.92 -15.10 -3.77
CA PRO A 31 11.75 -16.28 -4.60
C PRO A 31 10.85 -15.98 -5.80
N VAL A 32 11.12 -16.70 -6.90
CA VAL A 32 10.41 -16.55 -8.17
C VAL A 32 9.96 -17.92 -8.68
N PHE A 33 8.67 -18.06 -8.96
CA PHE A 33 8.10 -19.23 -9.62
C PHE A 33 7.73 -18.90 -11.06
N HIS A 34 8.39 -19.53 -12.04
CA HIS A 34 8.07 -19.39 -13.46
C HIS A 34 7.14 -20.53 -13.89
N ILE A 35 5.90 -20.19 -14.27
CA ILE A 35 4.85 -21.18 -14.48
C ILE A 35 4.21 -20.99 -15.86
N ASN A 36 4.03 -22.08 -16.59
CA ASN A 36 3.28 -22.08 -17.84
C ASN A 36 1.77 -21.91 -17.55
N ALA A 37 1.15 -20.88 -18.10
CA ALA A 37 -0.26 -20.57 -17.89
C ALA A 37 -1.22 -21.63 -18.50
N ASP A 38 -0.74 -22.46 -19.44
CA ASP A 38 -1.53 -23.56 -19.99
C ASP A 38 -1.63 -24.77 -19.02
N ASP A 39 -0.80 -24.83 -17.97
CA ASP A 39 -0.86 -25.84 -16.93
C ASP A 39 -1.51 -25.28 -15.66
N VAL A 40 -2.84 -25.28 -15.65
CA VAL A 40 -3.63 -24.67 -14.56
C VAL A 40 -3.41 -25.34 -13.20
N GLU A 41 -3.08 -26.64 -13.17
CA GLU A 41 -2.77 -27.34 -11.91
C GLU A 41 -1.44 -26.84 -11.33
N ALA A 42 -0.42 -26.70 -12.17
CA ALA A 42 0.86 -26.13 -11.76
C ALA A 42 0.71 -24.65 -11.31
N VAL A 43 -0.16 -23.88 -11.96
CA VAL A 43 -0.48 -22.49 -11.55
C VAL A 43 -1.09 -22.47 -10.15
N VAL A 44 -2.10 -23.28 -9.88
CA VAL A 44 -2.73 -23.36 -8.55
C VAL A 44 -1.72 -23.79 -7.50
N TYR A 45 -0.91 -24.80 -7.79
CA TYR A 45 0.12 -25.30 -6.87
C TYR A 45 1.19 -24.23 -6.56
N ALA A 46 1.65 -23.49 -7.57
CA ALA A 46 2.60 -22.40 -7.38
C ALA A 46 2.03 -21.26 -6.52
N ILE A 47 0.73 -20.94 -6.68
CA ILE A 47 0.05 -19.96 -5.84
C ILE A 47 -0.02 -20.44 -4.38
N GLN A 48 -0.33 -21.72 -4.16
CA GLN A 48 -0.36 -22.30 -2.81
C GLN A 48 1.00 -22.18 -2.13
N ILE A 49 2.07 -22.63 -2.79
CA ILE A 49 3.44 -22.51 -2.25
C ILE A 49 3.82 -21.05 -2.01
N ALA A 50 3.52 -20.15 -2.94
CA ALA A 50 3.82 -18.73 -2.79
C ALA A 50 3.12 -18.13 -1.56
N MET A 51 1.85 -18.48 -1.33
CA MET A 51 1.10 -18.05 -0.16
C MET A 51 1.68 -18.63 1.13
N GLU A 52 1.99 -19.92 1.17
CA GLU A 52 2.64 -20.56 2.32
C GLU A 52 3.99 -19.91 2.64
N TYR A 53 4.83 -19.68 1.63
CA TYR A 53 6.11 -18.98 1.77
C TYR A 53 5.91 -17.57 2.35
N ARG A 54 4.99 -16.79 1.79
CA ARG A 54 4.70 -15.43 2.29
C ARG A 54 4.22 -15.44 3.74
N GLN A 55 3.39 -16.41 4.13
CA GLN A 55 2.90 -16.49 5.52
C GLN A 55 3.95 -17.00 6.50
N MET A 56 4.85 -17.88 6.06
CA MET A 56 5.94 -18.40 6.89
C MET A 56 7.07 -17.39 7.09
N PHE A 57 7.46 -16.66 6.03
CA PHE A 57 8.64 -15.81 6.04
C PHE A 57 8.34 -14.30 6.02
N HIS A 58 7.10 -13.89 5.75
CA HIS A 58 6.69 -12.49 5.69
C HIS A 58 7.49 -11.62 4.70
N THR A 59 7.97 -12.23 3.62
CA THR A 59 8.70 -11.54 2.53
C THR A 59 7.97 -11.69 1.20
N ASP A 60 8.30 -10.81 0.26
CA ASP A 60 7.76 -10.82 -1.09
C ASP A 60 8.09 -12.10 -1.85
N VAL A 61 7.17 -12.53 -2.73
CA VAL A 61 7.29 -13.68 -3.62
C VAL A 61 6.74 -13.31 -4.99
N PHE A 62 7.41 -13.72 -6.06
CA PHE A 62 7.01 -13.43 -7.43
C PHE A 62 6.52 -14.70 -8.13
N ILE A 63 5.38 -14.58 -8.80
CA ILE A 63 4.92 -15.60 -9.77
C ILE A 63 5.00 -14.97 -11.16
N ASP A 64 5.83 -15.55 -12.02
CA ASP A 64 5.90 -15.26 -13.45
C ASP A 64 4.95 -16.22 -14.19
N LEU A 65 3.73 -15.76 -14.42
CA LEU A 65 2.70 -16.52 -15.12
C LEU A 65 2.88 -16.31 -16.63
N LEU A 66 3.55 -17.25 -17.28
CA LEU A 66 3.91 -17.20 -18.69
C LEU A 66 2.74 -17.65 -19.56
N GLY A 67 2.10 -16.70 -20.22
CA GLY A 67 0.97 -16.93 -21.13
C GLY A 67 1.10 -16.12 -22.42
N TYR A 68 -0.04 -15.73 -22.99
CA TYR A 68 -0.11 -14.95 -24.21
C TYR A 68 -1.32 -14.00 -24.20
N CYS A 69 -1.27 -12.95 -25.03
CA CYS A 69 -2.42 -12.09 -25.29
C CYS A 69 -3.11 -12.58 -26.57
N LYS A 70 -4.37 -12.99 -26.48
CA LYS A 70 -5.11 -13.59 -27.61
C LYS A 70 -5.39 -12.58 -28.73
N TYR A 71 -5.69 -11.34 -28.36
CA TYR A 71 -5.97 -10.24 -29.27
C TYR A 71 -4.83 -9.20 -29.23
N GLY A 72 -5.00 -8.05 -29.88
CA GLY A 72 -4.08 -6.92 -29.73
C GLY A 72 -4.06 -6.37 -28.31
N HIS A 73 -3.33 -5.27 -28.08
CA HIS A 73 -3.29 -4.65 -26.75
C HIS A 73 -4.69 -4.25 -26.26
N ASN A 74 -5.55 -3.85 -27.20
CA ASN A 74 -6.99 -3.81 -27.06
C ASN A 74 -7.62 -4.63 -28.20
N GLU A 75 -8.90 -4.96 -28.08
CA GLU A 75 -9.59 -5.88 -28.99
C GLU A 75 -9.79 -5.33 -30.42
N GLY A 76 -9.69 -4.01 -30.60
CA GLY A 76 -9.78 -3.36 -31.92
C GLY A 76 -8.43 -3.17 -32.62
N ASP A 77 -7.32 -3.44 -31.93
CA ASP A 77 -5.97 -3.28 -32.43
C ASP A 77 -5.51 -4.51 -33.24
N GLU A 78 -4.72 -4.28 -34.29
CA GLU A 78 -4.22 -5.34 -35.18
C GLU A 78 -2.75 -5.65 -34.88
N PRO A 79 -2.47 -6.67 -34.04
CA PRO A 79 -1.12 -6.92 -33.55
C PRO A 79 -0.20 -7.55 -34.61
N ARG A 80 -0.73 -8.07 -35.72
CA ARG A 80 0.10 -8.66 -36.78
C ARG A 80 0.94 -7.62 -37.51
N PHE A 81 0.65 -6.32 -37.37
CA PHE A 81 1.48 -5.25 -37.92
C PHE A 81 2.89 -5.24 -37.33
N THR A 82 3.04 -5.67 -36.07
CA THR A 82 4.33 -5.62 -35.36
C THR A 82 4.77 -7.00 -34.84
N GLN A 83 3.84 -7.95 -34.60
CA GLN A 83 4.15 -9.31 -34.15
C GLN A 83 3.55 -10.44 -35.01
N PRO A 84 3.74 -10.44 -36.35
CA PRO A 84 3.06 -11.39 -37.25
C PRO A 84 3.41 -12.86 -36.97
N LYS A 85 4.66 -13.16 -36.61
CA LYS A 85 5.08 -14.55 -36.30
C LYS A 85 4.46 -15.07 -35.02
N LEU A 86 4.43 -14.26 -33.96
CA LEU A 86 3.87 -14.64 -32.66
C LEU A 86 2.36 -14.89 -32.80
N TYR A 87 1.63 -13.98 -33.43
CA TYR A 87 0.19 -14.12 -33.59
C TYR A 87 -0.20 -15.26 -34.55
N LYS A 88 0.67 -15.65 -35.48
CA LYS A 88 0.48 -16.88 -36.27
C LYS A 88 0.53 -18.15 -35.41
N VAL A 89 1.36 -18.17 -34.36
CA VAL A 89 1.41 -19.28 -33.40
C VAL A 89 0.20 -19.24 -32.47
N ILE A 90 -0.12 -18.07 -31.89
CA ILE A 90 -1.27 -17.88 -31.01
C ILE A 90 -2.57 -18.29 -31.69
N ALA A 91 -2.79 -17.91 -32.95
CA ALA A 91 -4.00 -18.25 -33.70
C ALA A 91 -4.22 -19.76 -33.89
N ARG A 92 -3.17 -20.59 -33.73
CA ARG A 92 -3.24 -22.06 -33.83
C ARG A 92 -3.19 -22.74 -32.47
N HIS A 93 -2.93 -21.98 -31.42
CA HIS A 93 -2.81 -22.50 -30.06
C HIS A 93 -4.20 -22.59 -29.43
N PRO A 94 -4.60 -23.76 -28.89
CA PRO A 94 -5.89 -23.88 -28.21
C PRO A 94 -5.91 -23.04 -26.93
N ASP A 95 -7.08 -22.51 -26.56
CA ASP A 95 -7.22 -21.74 -25.32
C ASP A 95 -6.94 -22.63 -24.09
N PRO A 96 -6.38 -22.07 -22.98
CA PRO A 96 -6.07 -22.83 -21.76
C PRO A 96 -7.25 -23.66 -21.23
N ARG A 97 -8.48 -23.14 -21.38
CA ARG A 97 -9.71 -23.87 -21.02
C ARG A 97 -9.85 -25.17 -21.83
N GLU A 98 -9.62 -25.12 -23.13
CA GLU A 98 -9.73 -26.29 -24.01
C GLU A 98 -8.61 -27.30 -23.75
N ILE A 99 -7.40 -26.81 -23.48
CA ILE A 99 -6.26 -27.65 -23.09
C ILE A 99 -6.62 -28.44 -21.84
N TYR A 100 -7.11 -27.77 -20.80
CA TYR A 100 -7.43 -28.40 -19.54
C TYR A 100 -8.66 -29.32 -19.61
N ASN A 101 -9.72 -28.89 -20.31
CA ASN A 101 -10.90 -29.73 -20.54
C ASN A 101 -10.52 -31.05 -21.22
N ARG A 102 -9.64 -30.99 -22.24
CA ARG A 102 -9.12 -32.19 -22.91
C ARG A 102 -8.34 -33.09 -21.94
N LYS A 103 -7.47 -32.51 -21.10
CA LYS A 103 -6.71 -33.26 -20.08
C LYS A 103 -7.66 -34.00 -19.12
N LEU A 104 -8.69 -33.32 -18.62
CA LEU A 104 -9.66 -33.90 -17.70
C LEU A 104 -10.47 -35.03 -18.35
N LEU A 105 -10.97 -34.83 -19.57
CA LEU A 105 -11.69 -35.85 -20.32
C LEU A 105 -10.80 -37.08 -20.62
N GLN A 106 -9.52 -36.87 -20.94
CA GLN A 106 -8.56 -37.96 -21.15
C GLN A 106 -8.25 -38.73 -19.87
N SER A 107 -8.20 -38.05 -18.73
CA SER A 107 -7.98 -38.69 -17.43
C SER A 107 -9.21 -39.42 -16.87
N GLY A 108 -10.40 -39.20 -17.45
CA GLY A 108 -11.67 -39.71 -16.92
C GLY A 108 -12.15 -39.00 -15.65
N SER A 109 -11.48 -37.91 -15.22
CA SER A 109 -11.80 -37.18 -14.00
C SER A 109 -13.02 -36.26 -14.11
N MET A 110 -13.62 -36.13 -15.31
CA MET A 110 -14.82 -35.33 -15.53
C MET A 110 -15.84 -36.02 -16.43
N GLU A 111 -17.11 -35.70 -16.16
CA GLU A 111 -18.25 -36.11 -16.97
C GLU A 111 -18.22 -35.42 -18.35
N LYS A 112 -18.57 -36.17 -19.40
CA LYS A 112 -18.71 -35.63 -20.75
C LYS A 112 -19.86 -34.61 -20.78
N GLY A 113 -19.61 -33.42 -21.32
CA GLY A 113 -20.62 -32.37 -21.47
C GLY A 113 -20.69 -31.36 -20.31
N LEU A 114 -20.05 -31.65 -19.17
CA LEU A 114 -20.03 -30.74 -18.02
C LEU A 114 -19.45 -29.36 -18.37
N ALA A 115 -18.35 -29.32 -19.12
CA ALA A 115 -17.72 -28.05 -19.54
C ALA A 115 -18.63 -27.19 -20.44
N GLU A 116 -19.42 -27.83 -21.31
CA GLU A 116 -20.38 -27.15 -22.19
C GLU A 116 -21.58 -26.63 -21.40
N GLU A 117 -22.05 -27.41 -20.43
CA GLU A 117 -23.10 -27.00 -19.51
C GLU A 117 -22.67 -25.77 -18.69
N MET A 118 -21.49 -25.80 -18.07
CA MET A 118 -20.95 -24.67 -17.33
C MET A 118 -20.84 -23.40 -18.19
N GLU A 119 -20.43 -23.53 -19.46
CA GLU A 119 -20.37 -22.39 -20.38
C GLU A 119 -21.77 -21.81 -20.67
N ARG A 120 -22.76 -22.67 -20.91
CA ARG A 120 -24.15 -22.28 -21.15
C ARG A 120 -24.73 -21.57 -19.93
N GLU A 121 -24.52 -22.11 -18.74
CA GLU A 121 -24.96 -21.50 -17.49
C GLU A 121 -24.30 -20.14 -17.25
N PHE A 122 -22.98 -20.05 -17.49
CA PHE A 122 -22.25 -18.79 -17.36
C PHE A 122 -22.79 -17.72 -18.31
N LYS A 123 -22.99 -18.05 -19.59
CA LYS A 123 -23.59 -17.12 -20.58
C LYS A 123 -25.00 -16.69 -20.18
N LYS A 124 -25.83 -17.63 -19.70
CA LYS A 124 -27.17 -17.31 -19.18
C LYS A 124 -27.09 -16.36 -17.99
N SER A 125 -26.12 -16.54 -17.09
CA SER A 125 -25.91 -15.66 -15.95
C SER A 125 -25.50 -14.23 -16.37
N LEU A 126 -24.64 -14.10 -17.39
CA LEU A 126 -24.24 -12.80 -17.94
C LEU A 126 -25.42 -12.09 -18.60
N GLN A 127 -26.23 -12.82 -19.37
CA GLN A 127 -27.43 -12.28 -20.01
C GLN A 127 -28.45 -11.79 -18.98
N LEU A 128 -28.71 -12.57 -17.94
CA LEU A 128 -29.60 -12.18 -16.85
C LEU A 128 -29.11 -10.89 -16.16
N ARG A 129 -27.81 -10.76 -15.89
CA ARG A 129 -27.22 -9.55 -15.29
C ARG A 129 -27.35 -8.34 -16.22
N LEU A 130 -27.16 -8.53 -17.53
CA LEU A 130 -27.34 -7.47 -18.52
C LEU A 130 -28.79 -6.98 -18.55
N GLU A 131 -29.77 -7.89 -18.52
CA GLU A 131 -31.20 -7.58 -18.43
C GLU A 131 -31.52 -6.84 -17.13
N GLN A 132 -31.04 -7.32 -15.99
CA GLN A 132 -31.20 -6.64 -14.70
C GLN A 132 -30.64 -5.21 -14.71
N VAL A 133 -29.50 -4.94 -15.36
CA VAL A 133 -28.96 -3.57 -15.45
C VAL A 133 -29.82 -2.69 -16.37
N LYS A 134 -30.31 -3.24 -17.49
CA LYS A 134 -31.26 -2.54 -18.39
C LYS A 134 -32.57 -2.21 -17.68
N GLU A 135 -33.05 -3.10 -16.81
CA GLU A 135 -34.26 -2.91 -16.00
C GLU A 135 -34.02 -1.99 -14.79
N LYS A 136 -32.90 -2.13 -14.07
CA LYS A 136 -32.55 -1.27 -12.91
C LYS A 136 -32.25 0.17 -13.30
N LYS A 137 -31.84 0.47 -14.54
CA LYS A 137 -31.87 1.85 -15.05
C LYS A 137 -33.28 2.49 -14.99
N ARG A 138 -34.36 1.69 -14.87
CA ARG A 138 -35.74 2.17 -14.64
C ARG A 138 -36.18 2.18 -13.18
N ALA A 139 -35.48 1.48 -12.29
CA ALA A 139 -35.80 1.42 -10.87
C ALA A 139 -34.60 1.91 -10.05
N SER A 140 -34.47 3.23 -9.91
CA SER A 140 -33.54 3.82 -8.94
C SER A 140 -34.04 3.52 -7.53
N GLY A 141 -33.56 2.43 -6.94
CA GLY A 141 -34.04 2.01 -5.64
C GLY A 141 -33.19 0.93 -4.97
N LYS A 142 -32.28 1.43 -4.13
CA LYS A 142 -31.87 0.88 -2.83
C LYS A 142 -30.65 -0.05 -2.69
N SER A 143 -29.95 0.34 -1.61
CA SER A 143 -29.08 -0.35 -0.66
C SER A 143 -27.92 -1.13 -1.25
N LYS A 144 -26.78 -0.46 -1.36
CA LYS A 144 -25.50 -1.13 -1.15
C LYS A 144 -25.47 -1.63 0.30
N LYS A 145 -25.07 -2.89 0.49
CA LYS A 145 -24.58 -3.36 1.79
C LYS A 145 -23.29 -2.59 2.06
N GLU A 146 -23.16 -2.00 3.24
CA GLU A 146 -21.93 -1.31 3.65
C GLU A 146 -20.78 -2.34 3.69
N GLU A 147 -19.85 -2.24 2.75
CA GLU A 147 -18.55 -2.88 2.82
C GLU A 147 -17.66 -2.12 3.83
N PRO A 148 -16.61 -2.73 4.40
CA PRO A 148 -15.66 -2.01 5.27
C PRO A 148 -15.06 -0.76 4.60
N CYS A 149 -14.91 -0.78 3.27
CA CYS A 149 -14.49 0.38 2.47
C CYS A 149 -15.56 1.48 2.37
N ASP A 150 -16.85 1.18 2.57
CA ASP A 150 -17.93 2.18 2.59
C ASP A 150 -17.90 3.03 3.87
N GLN A 151 -17.12 2.65 4.89
CA GLN A 151 -16.82 3.50 6.05
C GLN A 151 -15.81 4.61 5.71
N ILE A 152 -15.04 4.45 4.63
CA ILE A 152 -14.18 5.50 4.06
C ILE A 152 -15.11 6.42 3.26
N LYS A 153 -15.85 7.25 3.98
CA LYS A 153 -16.66 8.29 3.35
C LYS A 153 -15.69 9.25 2.68
N ARG A 154 -15.90 9.51 1.39
CA ARG A 154 -15.29 10.67 0.73
C ARG A 154 -15.57 11.85 1.66
N ALA A 155 -14.51 12.56 2.07
CA ALA A 155 -14.69 13.76 2.86
C ALA A 155 -15.75 14.61 2.15
N PRO A 156 -16.77 15.13 2.88
CA PRO A 156 -17.72 16.04 2.28
C PRO A 156 -16.95 17.17 1.59
N ASP A 157 -17.58 17.84 0.62
CA ASP A 157 -16.98 19.05 0.02
C ASP A 157 -16.48 19.93 1.16
N PHE A 158 -15.16 20.03 1.26
CA PHE A 158 -14.52 20.67 2.38
C PHE A 158 -14.59 22.17 2.11
N ASP A 159 -15.38 22.85 2.93
CA ASP A 159 -15.41 24.30 2.91
C ASP A 159 -14.07 24.81 3.46
N TYR A 160 -13.17 25.18 2.55
CA TYR A 160 -11.85 25.73 2.89
C TYR A 160 -11.96 27.07 3.65
N GLU A 161 -13.12 27.73 3.61
CA GLU A 161 -13.39 28.97 4.34
C GLU A 161 -14.04 28.71 5.72
N ALA A 162 -14.46 27.47 6.01
CA ALA A 162 -15.04 27.13 7.28
C ALA A 162 -14.05 27.34 8.44
N VAL A 163 -14.49 28.07 9.46
CA VAL A 163 -13.72 28.25 10.69
C VAL A 163 -13.75 26.96 11.50
N LEU A 164 -12.64 26.23 11.49
CA LEU A 164 -12.46 25.04 12.33
C LEU A 164 -12.06 25.43 13.75
N LYS A 165 -12.66 24.77 14.74
CA LYS A 165 -12.29 24.95 16.14
C LYS A 165 -11.04 24.13 16.46
N THR A 166 -9.87 24.76 16.36
CA THR A 166 -8.57 24.17 16.70
C THR A 166 -8.01 24.66 18.04
N THR A 167 -8.84 25.36 18.84
CA THR A 167 -8.42 25.93 20.12
C THR A 167 -8.22 24.84 21.18
N VAL A 168 -7.04 24.85 21.81
CA VAL A 168 -6.72 23.96 22.94
C VAL A 168 -6.47 24.81 24.20
N PRO A 169 -6.99 24.42 25.38
CA PRO A 169 -6.71 25.14 26.62
C PRO A 169 -5.21 25.21 26.90
N GLN A 170 -4.71 26.39 27.25
CA GLN A 170 -3.29 26.60 27.55
C GLN A 170 -2.77 25.65 28.63
N LYS A 171 -3.58 25.35 29.65
CA LYS A 171 -3.24 24.38 30.69
C LYS A 171 -2.92 23.00 30.11
N THR A 172 -3.70 22.54 29.13
CA THR A 172 -3.48 21.27 28.43
C THR A 172 -2.19 21.32 27.62
N LEU A 173 -1.94 22.40 26.87
CA LEU A 173 -0.71 22.58 26.11
C LEU A 173 0.54 22.52 27.00
N LEU A 174 0.51 23.19 28.16
CA LEU A 174 1.62 23.16 29.12
C LEU A 174 1.83 21.77 29.75
N GLN A 175 0.74 21.04 30.04
CA GLN A 175 0.82 19.66 30.53
C GLN A 175 1.40 18.70 29.48
N LEU A 176 1.06 18.88 28.22
CA LEU A 176 1.62 18.10 27.12
C LEU A 176 3.09 18.46 26.91
N ALA A 177 3.45 19.75 26.88
CA ALA A 177 4.83 20.24 26.79
C ALA A 177 5.74 19.59 27.84
N GLU A 178 5.27 19.51 29.08
CA GLU A 178 5.98 18.89 30.20
C GLU A 178 6.36 17.44 29.91
N LYS A 179 5.44 16.68 29.27
CA LYS A 179 5.62 15.26 28.92
C LYS A 179 6.50 15.07 27.68
N ILE A 180 6.20 15.78 26.59
CA ILE A 180 6.89 15.57 25.30
C ILE A 180 8.35 16.01 25.32
N TYR A 181 8.73 16.96 26.19
CA TYR A 181 10.11 17.36 26.39
C TYR A 181 10.76 16.71 27.63
N HIS A 182 10.09 15.75 28.27
CA HIS A 182 10.68 14.99 29.36
C HIS A 182 11.50 13.82 28.81
N ILE A 183 12.80 13.86 29.05
CA ILE A 183 13.70 12.73 28.83
C ILE A 183 14.01 12.11 30.19
N GLN A 184 13.67 10.84 30.36
CA GLN A 184 13.98 10.07 31.58
C GLN A 184 15.47 10.16 31.92
N LYS A 185 15.80 10.16 33.22
CA LYS A 185 17.17 10.39 33.70
C LYS A 185 18.12 9.26 33.28
N GLU A 186 17.58 8.06 33.18
CA GLU A 186 18.27 6.82 32.85
C GLU A 186 18.64 6.75 31.37
N VAL A 187 17.95 7.51 30.50
CA VAL A 187 18.20 7.52 29.06
C VAL A 187 19.42 8.38 28.74
N LYS A 188 20.52 7.75 28.35
CA LYS A 188 21.77 8.42 28.01
C LYS A 188 21.76 8.95 26.57
N VAL A 189 21.07 10.06 26.33
CA VAL A 189 21.13 10.76 25.04
C VAL A 189 22.36 11.66 24.93
N PHE A 190 22.73 12.05 23.71
CA PHE A 190 23.83 12.98 23.49
C PHE A 190 23.63 14.29 24.27
N PRO A 191 24.63 14.79 25.04
CA PRO A 191 24.44 15.90 25.97
C PRO A 191 23.87 17.18 25.34
N LYS A 192 24.24 17.48 24.08
CA LYS A 192 23.72 18.64 23.35
C LYS A 192 22.21 18.52 23.10
N VAL A 193 21.72 17.32 22.79
CA VAL A 193 20.28 17.07 22.56
C VAL A 193 19.49 17.20 23.84
N ARG A 194 20.00 16.67 24.97
CA ARG A 194 19.37 16.87 26.28
C ARG A 194 19.23 18.35 26.63
N LYS A 195 20.29 19.13 26.42
CA LYS A 195 20.27 20.58 26.63
C LYS A 195 19.25 21.30 25.74
N LEU A 196 19.11 20.88 24.47
CA LEU A 196 18.09 21.43 23.57
C LEU A 196 16.68 21.16 24.10
N TYR A 197 16.38 19.93 24.51
CA TYR A 197 15.09 19.56 25.10
C TYR A 197 14.78 20.33 26.39
N GLU A 198 15.76 20.45 27.30
CA GLU A 198 15.62 21.22 28.54
C GLU A 198 15.39 22.71 28.28
N ALA A 199 16.12 23.28 27.30
CA ALA A 199 15.96 24.68 26.91
C ALA A 199 14.58 24.95 26.30
N GLU A 200 14.11 24.10 25.39
CA GLU A 200 12.80 24.29 24.76
C GLU A 200 11.66 24.09 25.76
N LYS A 201 11.80 23.11 26.67
CA LYS A 201 10.87 22.95 27.80
C LYS A 201 10.79 24.20 28.66
N ALA A 202 11.94 24.76 29.06
CA ALA A 202 11.97 25.97 29.88
C ALA A 202 11.35 27.17 29.17
N LYS A 203 11.64 27.35 27.88
CA LYS A 203 11.09 28.41 27.04
C LYS A 203 9.57 28.30 26.88
N LEU A 204 9.05 27.09 26.64
CA LEU A 204 7.61 26.85 26.54
C LEU A 204 6.88 27.09 27.87
N ILE A 205 7.42 26.57 28.97
CA ILE A 205 6.70 26.55 30.25
C ILE A 205 6.86 27.87 31.01
N GLN A 206 8.07 28.42 31.05
CA GLN A 206 8.38 29.61 31.84
C GLN A 206 8.16 30.89 31.04
N MET A 207 8.56 30.90 29.75
CA MET A 207 8.49 32.10 28.92
C MET A 207 7.24 32.14 28.02
N GLN A 208 6.48 31.04 27.95
CA GLN A 208 5.31 30.90 27.07
C GLN A 208 5.62 31.26 25.61
N ARG A 209 6.82 30.89 25.16
CA ARG A 209 7.28 31.09 23.77
C ARG A 209 7.49 29.75 23.11
N ALA A 210 6.94 29.58 21.92
CA ALA A 210 7.18 28.43 21.05
C ALA A 210 7.92 28.89 19.80
N ASP A 211 8.87 28.08 19.33
CA ASP A 211 9.29 28.14 17.93
C ASP A 211 8.48 27.16 17.06
N TRP A 212 8.92 26.99 15.82
CA TRP A 212 8.24 26.14 14.84
C TRP A 212 8.14 24.68 15.28
N ALA A 213 9.26 24.08 15.71
CA ALA A 213 9.31 22.69 16.15
C ALA A 213 8.45 22.48 17.40
N ALA A 214 8.47 23.44 18.33
CA ALA A 214 7.60 23.39 19.48
C ALA A 214 6.11 23.47 19.12
N GLY A 215 5.73 24.33 18.17
CA GLY A 215 4.35 24.40 17.67
C GLY A 215 3.89 23.11 17.00
N GLU A 216 4.77 22.50 16.20
CA GLU A 216 4.54 21.23 15.52
C GLU A 216 4.32 20.09 16.53
N PHE A 217 5.22 19.92 17.49
CA PHE A 217 5.12 18.85 18.48
C PHE A 217 3.92 19.03 19.42
N LEU A 218 3.58 20.26 19.78
CA LEU A 218 2.36 20.53 20.55
C LEU A 218 1.12 20.15 19.75
N THR A 219 1.09 20.42 18.45
CA THR A 219 -0.01 20.02 17.56
C THR A 219 -0.14 18.49 17.53
N TYR A 220 0.97 17.77 17.36
CA TYR A 220 0.98 16.31 17.38
C TYR A 220 0.52 15.77 18.73
N ALA A 221 1.04 16.33 19.82
CA ALA A 221 0.68 15.92 21.17
C ALA A 221 -0.81 16.12 21.46
N THR A 222 -1.42 17.20 20.96
CA THR A 222 -2.86 17.44 21.13
C THR A 222 -3.70 16.45 20.36
N LEU A 223 -3.29 16.12 19.11
CA LEU A 223 -3.97 15.11 18.31
C LEU A 223 -3.89 13.73 18.97
N LEU A 224 -2.69 13.33 19.45
CA LEU A 224 -2.51 12.08 20.17
C LEU A 224 -3.37 12.02 21.44
N ASN A 225 -3.42 13.11 22.20
CA ASN A 225 -4.26 13.22 23.40
C ASN A 225 -5.77 13.16 23.09
N GLU A 226 -6.17 13.54 21.87
CA GLU A 226 -7.52 13.36 21.31
C GLU A 226 -7.71 11.99 20.61
N SER A 227 -6.74 11.09 20.76
CA SER A 227 -6.73 9.74 20.19
C SER A 227 -6.69 9.70 18.65
N VAL A 228 -6.17 10.76 18.04
CA VAL A 228 -5.86 10.86 16.60
C VAL A 228 -4.40 10.46 16.41
N SER A 229 -4.18 9.39 15.62
CA SER A 229 -2.83 8.94 15.30
C SER A 229 -2.13 9.92 14.35
N VAL A 230 -0.82 10.10 14.54
CA VAL A 230 0.02 10.95 13.70
C VAL A 230 1.12 10.08 13.09
N ARG A 231 1.25 10.14 11.78
CA ARG A 231 2.29 9.48 11.00
C ARG A 231 3.10 10.53 10.25
N LEU A 232 4.40 10.54 10.49
CA LEU A 232 5.35 11.47 9.91
C LEU A 232 6.49 10.67 9.27
N THR A 233 6.64 10.75 7.96
CA THR A 233 7.68 10.04 7.22
C THR A 233 8.37 10.92 6.20
N GLY A 234 9.64 10.62 5.94
CA GLY A 234 10.46 11.42 5.04
C GLY A 234 11.93 11.11 5.25
N GLN A 235 12.80 11.72 4.45
CA GLN A 235 14.24 11.54 4.60
C GLN A 235 14.71 12.33 5.83
N ASP A 236 15.40 11.65 6.76
CA ASP A 236 15.94 12.23 8.00
C ASP A 236 14.93 12.88 8.95
N THR A 237 13.62 12.69 8.74
CA THR A 237 12.54 13.31 9.52
C THR A 237 12.57 12.96 11.01
N GLU A 238 13.14 11.83 11.41
CA GLU A 238 13.33 11.49 12.83
C GLU A 238 14.15 12.55 13.60
N ARG A 239 15.15 13.16 12.95
CA ARG A 239 15.94 14.27 13.48
C ARG A 239 15.42 15.62 12.95
N GLY A 240 14.87 15.61 11.74
CA GLY A 240 14.68 16.76 10.87
C GLY A 240 15.98 17.11 10.15
N THR A 241 15.87 17.39 8.84
CA THR A 241 16.98 17.80 7.97
C THR A 241 17.76 18.96 8.58
N PHE A 242 17.06 19.98 9.07
CA PHE A 242 17.66 21.16 9.73
C PHE A 242 17.98 20.96 11.22
N SER A 243 17.94 19.73 11.74
CA SER A 243 18.19 19.40 13.15
C SER A 243 17.32 20.20 14.14
N HIS A 244 16.06 20.42 13.77
CA HIS A 244 15.11 21.23 14.55
C HIS A 244 14.06 20.38 15.27
N CYS A 245 13.72 19.21 14.72
CA CYS A 245 12.62 18.36 15.18
C CYS A 245 13.04 17.43 16.33
N HIS A 246 14.07 16.60 16.12
CA HIS A 246 14.54 15.63 17.11
C HIS A 246 13.42 14.76 17.72
N ALA A 247 12.47 14.28 16.90
CA ALA A 247 11.38 13.40 17.34
C ALA A 247 11.89 12.07 17.90
N VAL A 248 12.99 11.55 17.33
CA VAL A 248 13.68 10.35 17.81
C VAL A 248 15.02 10.73 18.39
N LEU A 249 15.24 10.30 19.62
CA LEU A 249 16.51 10.38 20.33
C LEU A 249 17.16 9.00 20.35
N TYR A 250 18.49 8.98 20.37
CA TYR A 250 19.25 7.74 20.42
C TYR A 250 19.99 7.64 21.74
N ASN A 251 19.90 6.48 22.39
CA ASN A 251 20.79 6.15 23.49
C ASN A 251 22.22 6.02 22.95
N THR A 252 23.14 6.78 23.52
CA THR A 252 24.54 6.84 23.07
C THR A 252 25.35 5.57 23.34
N GLU A 253 24.83 4.66 24.19
CA GLU A 253 25.49 3.39 24.51
C GLU A 253 24.85 2.19 23.79
N THR A 254 23.52 2.21 23.60
CA THR A 254 22.77 1.06 23.05
C THR A 254 22.19 1.31 21.66
N GLU A 255 22.23 2.54 21.16
CA GLU A 255 21.56 3.00 19.94
C GLU A 255 20.02 2.81 19.95
N GLU A 256 19.44 2.44 21.09
CA GLU A 256 18.00 2.30 21.23
C GLU A 256 17.30 3.65 21.05
N LYS A 257 16.19 3.61 20.31
CA LYS A 257 15.34 4.77 20.03
C LYS A 257 14.51 5.13 21.26
N CYS A 258 14.64 6.37 21.71
CA CYS A 258 13.77 7.03 22.69
C CYS A 258 12.93 8.07 21.95
N ILE A 259 11.60 7.98 22.03
CA ILE A 259 10.68 8.88 21.32
C ILE A 259 9.81 9.58 22.37
N PRO A 260 10.25 10.73 22.92
CA PRO A 260 9.61 11.35 24.08
C PRO A 260 8.12 11.65 23.91
N ILE A 261 7.69 12.04 22.71
CA ILE A 261 6.28 12.31 22.41
C ILE A 261 5.37 11.09 22.62
N ARG A 262 5.91 9.86 22.61
CA ARG A 262 5.10 8.66 22.88
C ARG A 262 4.53 8.60 24.31
N GLN A 263 5.03 9.43 25.22
CA GLN A 263 4.49 9.57 26.58
C GLN A 263 3.05 10.16 26.61
N VAL A 264 2.58 10.70 25.49
CA VAL A 264 1.21 11.22 25.35
C VAL A 264 0.32 10.37 24.45
N GLU A 265 0.79 9.20 24.01
CA GLU A 265 -0.05 8.25 23.26
C GLU A 265 -1.23 7.76 24.10
N THR A 266 -2.32 7.43 23.41
CA THR A 266 -3.47 6.73 23.99
C THR A 266 -3.55 5.32 23.42
N GLU A 267 -4.59 4.57 23.77
CA GLU A 267 -4.82 3.24 23.22
C GLU A 267 -4.90 3.26 21.67
N THR A 268 -5.54 4.29 21.10
CA THR A 268 -5.80 4.42 19.66
C THR A 268 -5.07 5.60 18.98
N GLY A 269 -4.53 6.55 19.75
CA GLY A 269 -3.70 7.65 19.24
C GLY A 269 -2.22 7.31 19.33
N ARG A 270 -1.61 6.89 18.22
CA ARG A 270 -0.22 6.46 18.13
C ARG A 270 0.63 7.43 17.32
N PHE A 271 1.89 7.60 17.72
CA PHE A 271 2.87 8.41 17.01
C PHE A 271 3.86 7.54 16.25
N PHE A 272 3.78 7.65 14.93
CA PHE A 272 4.61 6.96 13.98
C PHE A 272 5.57 7.96 13.33
N VAL A 273 6.86 7.79 13.55
CA VAL A 273 7.90 8.56 12.87
C VAL A 273 8.90 7.59 12.25
N TYR A 274 9.19 7.78 10.97
CA TYR A 274 10.09 6.90 10.22
C TYR A 274 10.95 7.70 9.27
N ASN A 275 12.25 7.45 9.28
CA ASN A 275 13.11 7.81 8.15
C ASN A 275 12.74 6.90 6.96
N SER A 276 12.36 7.50 5.84
CA SER A 276 12.10 6.76 4.61
C SER A 276 13.40 6.28 3.96
N LEU A 277 13.26 5.41 2.96
CA LEU A 277 14.33 5.22 1.98
C LEU A 277 14.58 6.53 1.22
N LEU A 278 15.72 6.63 0.54
CA LEU A 278 16.00 7.69 -0.43
C LEU A 278 15.14 7.49 -1.69
N SER A 279 13.84 7.72 -1.56
CA SER A 279 12.83 7.56 -2.60
C SER A 279 11.63 8.43 -2.29
N GLU A 280 11.33 9.38 -3.17
CA GLU A 280 10.16 10.23 -3.05
C GLU A 280 8.94 9.55 -3.67
N TYR A 281 9.08 9.00 -4.88
CA TYR A 281 7.95 8.45 -5.63
C TYR A 281 7.27 7.27 -4.91
N THR A 282 8.06 6.29 -4.44
CA THR A 282 7.51 5.12 -3.76
C THR A 282 7.06 5.45 -2.33
N ALA A 283 7.82 6.27 -1.59
CA ALA A 283 7.44 6.67 -0.24
C ALA A 283 6.14 7.49 -0.24
N LEU A 284 6.03 8.50 -1.10
CA LEU A 284 4.80 9.30 -1.20
C LEU A 284 3.61 8.47 -1.68
N GLY A 285 3.82 7.53 -2.61
CA GLY A 285 2.79 6.58 -3.02
C GLY A 285 2.31 5.69 -1.86
N PHE A 286 3.21 5.25 -0.99
CA PHE A 286 2.87 4.52 0.23
C PHE A 286 2.06 5.40 1.19
N GLU A 287 2.51 6.62 1.47
CA GLU A 287 1.81 7.54 2.38
C GLU A 287 0.44 7.96 1.85
N TYR A 288 0.29 8.11 0.54
CA TYR A 288 -1.01 8.32 -0.09
C TYR A 288 -1.96 7.16 0.20
N GLY A 289 -1.53 5.92 -0.04
CA GLY A 289 -2.32 4.72 0.28
C GLY A 289 -2.65 4.60 1.77
N TYR A 290 -1.69 4.93 2.65
CA TYR A 290 -1.88 4.95 4.09
C TYR A 290 -2.95 5.98 4.50
N SER A 291 -2.89 7.20 3.96
CA SER A 291 -3.86 8.26 4.24
C SER A 291 -5.28 7.90 3.81
N CYS A 292 -5.42 7.14 2.72
CA CYS A 292 -6.71 6.61 2.28
C CYS A 292 -7.24 5.53 3.22
N ALA A 293 -6.37 4.65 3.74
CA ALA A 293 -6.76 3.55 4.61
C ALA A 293 -6.99 3.99 6.07
N MET A 294 -6.35 5.07 6.52
CA MET A 294 -6.47 5.63 7.87
C MET A 294 -7.08 7.05 7.82
N PRO A 295 -8.40 7.18 7.52
CA PRO A 295 -9.02 8.48 7.28
C PRO A 295 -9.08 9.39 8.52
N ASN A 296 -8.98 8.82 9.72
CA ASN A 296 -9.07 9.54 11.00
C ASN A 296 -7.69 9.77 11.65
N GLY A 297 -6.63 9.85 10.85
CA GLY A 297 -5.27 10.13 11.32
C GLY A 297 -4.63 11.28 10.52
N LEU A 298 -3.59 11.89 11.10
CA LEU A 298 -2.75 12.84 10.40
C LEU A 298 -1.59 12.08 9.74
N THR A 299 -1.52 12.08 8.41
CA THR A 299 -0.42 11.48 7.64
C THR A 299 0.37 12.58 6.95
N ILE A 300 1.67 12.66 7.21
CA ILE A 300 2.58 13.70 6.74
C ILE A 300 3.74 13.03 6.02
N TRP A 301 4.00 13.47 4.79
CA TRP A 301 5.23 13.19 4.07
C TRP A 301 6.08 14.47 4.04
N GLU A 302 7.34 14.36 4.47
CA GLU A 302 8.35 15.42 4.44
C GLU A 302 9.40 15.10 3.36
N ALA A 303 9.65 16.06 2.47
CA ALA A 303 10.57 15.95 1.34
C ALA A 303 12.02 16.24 1.74
#